data_AF-A0A973L007-F1
#
_entry.id   AF-A0A973L007-F1
#
_cell.length_a   1.000
_cell.length_b   1.000
_cell.length_c   1.000
_cell.angle_alpha   90.00
_cell.angle_beta   90.00
_cell.angle_gamma   90.00
#
_symmetry.space_group_name_H-M   'P 1'
#
loop_
_entity.id
_entity.type
_entity.pdbx_description
1 polymer ?
#
loop_
_entity_poly.entity_id
_entity_poly.type
_entity_poly.pdbx_seq_one_letter_code
_entity_poly.pdbx_strand_id
1 'polypeptide(L)'
;QPNDDLRGRLAGWALSEAEMLGVTGRGALSAHGRALLGAPAPAPPPAPKDAEPAQEGPGDKLPVHHVPLVVEPLSPTEQATASAAAGRLLAPLLPEPLDHVLLQADLTAVAPGPLKRPLADMLDVLADVESKGGATVYRFTPGSVRRALDAGRTATDLHAFLTAHSRTPVPQPLTYLIDDVARKHGHLRVGAASAYVRCDDDTMLNEIMADKRAAALRLRRLAPTVLATQADPATLLEGLRAMGFAPAAESAEGDVLITRADAHRTPPRTAPEPVPDGPPTPDTTLLAAAIRAIRAGDLASTTPRKQTPSAAPGGDLPRTTSAETLATMQAAVLTGEALWIGYVNAEGAASQRVIAPIRVEGGFVTAYDHTADEVRTYPLHRVTGVAELADD
;
A
#
# COMPACT_ATOMS: atom_id res chain seq x y z
N GLN A 1 -1.26 11.26 39.80
CA GLN A 1 -0.13 12.06 40.33
C GLN A 1 -0.70 13.41 40.73
N PRO A 2 -0.53 13.85 41.98
CA PRO A 2 -1.11 15.10 42.42
C PRO A 2 -0.49 16.24 41.61
N ASN A 3 -1.31 17.25 41.32
CA ASN A 3 -1.03 18.41 40.49
C ASN A 3 0.29 19.07 40.91
N ASP A 4 1.38 18.73 40.23
CA ASP A 4 2.73 19.14 40.63
C ASP A 4 2.89 20.65 40.32
N ASP A 5 2.82 21.46 41.37
CA ASP A 5 2.92 22.91 41.30
C ASP A 5 4.18 23.31 40.51
N LEU A 6 4.09 24.37 39.71
CA LEU A 6 5.18 24.78 38.82
C LEU A 6 6.49 25.04 39.59
N ARG A 7 6.41 25.53 40.83
CA ARG A 7 7.58 25.66 41.72
C ARG A 7 8.23 24.32 42.04
N GLY A 8 7.45 23.28 42.30
CA GLY A 8 7.96 21.92 42.51
C GLY A 8 8.69 21.37 41.29
N ARG A 9 8.15 21.61 40.09
CA ARG A 9 8.79 21.20 38.82
C ARG A 9 10.07 21.96 38.52
N LEU A 10 10.09 23.28 38.75
CA LEU A 10 11.30 24.10 38.63
C LEU A 10 12.39 23.62 39.60
N ALA A 11 12.03 23.30 40.84
CA ALA A 11 12.96 22.71 41.81
C ALA A 11 13.49 21.35 41.33
N GLY A 12 12.62 20.49 40.77
CA GLY A 12 13.02 19.22 40.18
C GLY A 12 14.02 19.38 39.03
N TRP A 13 13.80 20.33 38.11
CA TRP A 13 14.73 20.62 37.02
C TRP A 13 16.07 21.17 37.53
N ALA A 14 16.05 22.10 38.50
CA ALA A 14 17.26 22.61 39.10
C ALA A 14 18.08 21.50 39.79
N LEU A 15 17.42 20.52 40.42
CA LEU A 15 18.09 19.35 40.99
C LEU A 15 18.71 18.45 39.91
N SER A 16 18.02 18.24 38.78
CA SER A 16 18.56 17.50 37.64
C SER A 16 19.77 18.20 37.00
N GLU A 17 19.75 19.53 36.92
CA GLU A 17 20.88 20.31 36.42
C GLU A 17 22.05 20.31 37.43
N ALA A 18 21.76 20.37 38.73
CA ALA A 18 22.75 20.22 39.78
C ALA A 18 23.44 18.84 39.74
N GLU A 19 22.74 17.79 39.27
CA GLU A 19 23.33 16.48 39.00
C GLU A 19 24.31 16.53 37.82
N MET A 20 23.92 17.17 36.70
CA MET A 20 24.79 17.36 35.54
C MET A 20 26.05 18.17 35.86
N LEU A 21 25.94 19.14 36.78
CA LEU A 21 27.05 19.98 37.23
C LEU A 21 27.91 19.33 38.34
N GLY A 22 27.57 18.11 38.79
CA GLY A 22 28.31 17.39 39.82
C GLY A 22 28.18 17.97 41.25
N VAL A 23 27.19 18.84 41.47
CA VAL A 23 26.84 19.36 42.80
C VAL A 23 26.06 18.29 43.58
N THR A 24 25.19 17.57 42.87
CA THR A 24 24.63 16.29 43.31
C THR A 24 25.12 15.19 42.37
N GLY A 25 25.09 13.93 42.78
CA GLY A 25 25.44 12.79 41.93
C GLY A 25 24.59 11.59 42.29
N ARG A 26 23.77 11.12 41.34
CA ARG A 26 22.87 9.96 41.52
C ARG A 26 21.99 10.04 42.77
N GLY A 27 21.42 11.23 43.02
CA GLY A 27 20.54 11.46 44.16
C GLY A 27 21.22 11.70 45.51
N ALA A 28 22.57 11.71 45.59
CA ALA A 28 23.32 12.07 46.79
C ALA A 28 24.09 13.39 46.62
N LEU A 29 24.34 14.12 47.70
CA LEU A 29 25.23 15.28 47.67
C LEU A 29 26.67 14.82 47.34
N SER A 30 27.31 15.47 46.37
CA SER A 30 28.73 15.25 46.10
C SER A 30 29.59 15.79 47.24
N ALA A 31 30.88 15.43 47.28
CA ALA A 31 31.80 15.98 48.28
C ALA A 31 31.84 17.52 48.24
N HIS A 32 31.84 18.09 47.04
CA HIS A 32 31.77 19.54 46.81
C HIS A 32 30.42 20.12 47.24
N GLY A 33 29.30 19.44 46.95
CA GLY A 33 27.95 19.85 47.38
C GLY A 33 27.77 19.87 48.90
N ARG A 34 28.36 18.90 49.63
CA ARG A 34 28.36 18.90 51.10
C ARG A 34 29.21 20.02 51.69
N ALA A 35 30.37 20.29 51.11
CA ALA A 35 31.25 21.39 51.54
C ALA A 35 30.56 22.76 51.37
N LEU A 36 29.82 22.95 50.28
CA LEU A 36 29.04 24.16 50.03
C LEU A 36 27.89 24.37 51.03
N LEU A 37 27.25 23.26 51.47
CA LEU A 37 26.10 23.27 52.37
C LEU A 37 26.46 23.13 53.86
N GLY A 38 27.75 22.98 54.20
CA GLY A 38 28.20 22.71 55.58
C GLY A 38 27.72 21.36 56.13
N ALA A 39 27.36 20.41 55.26
CA ALA A 39 26.85 19.10 55.67
C ALA A 39 28.00 18.18 56.14
N PRO A 40 27.79 17.39 57.22
CA PRO A 40 28.83 16.53 57.75
C PRO A 40 29.30 15.49 56.72
N ALA A 41 30.58 15.14 56.78
CA ALA A 41 31.17 14.13 55.91
C ALA A 41 30.47 12.76 56.11
N PRO A 42 30.32 11.95 55.05
CA PRO A 42 29.75 10.62 55.16
C PRO A 42 30.58 9.80 56.15
N ALA A 43 29.91 9.00 56.97
CA ALA A 43 30.58 8.09 57.88
C ALA A 43 31.52 7.18 57.06
N PRO A 44 32.78 7.01 57.48
CA PRO A 44 33.70 6.11 56.79
C PRO A 44 33.10 4.69 56.77
N PRO A 45 33.32 3.92 55.69
CA PRO A 45 32.88 2.54 55.66
C PRO A 45 33.48 1.78 56.86
N PRO A 46 32.76 0.79 57.43
CA PRO A 46 33.31 -0.03 58.49
C PRO A 46 34.59 -0.70 57.98
N ALA A 47 35.67 -0.59 58.75
CA ALA A 47 36.96 -1.16 58.38
C ALA A 47 36.82 -2.65 58.06
N PRO A 48 37.47 -3.15 56.99
CA PRO A 48 37.47 -4.58 56.69
C PRO A 48 38.06 -5.33 57.89
N LYS A 49 37.33 -6.33 58.40
CA LYS A 49 37.72 -7.05 59.61
C LYS A 49 38.87 -8.03 59.43
N ASP A 50 39.36 -8.26 58.22
CA ASP A 50 40.49 -9.15 57.96
C ASP A 50 41.36 -8.56 56.84
N ALA A 51 42.42 -7.85 57.22
CA ALA A 51 43.51 -7.51 56.31
C ALA A 51 44.83 -7.80 57.03
N GLU A 52 45.54 -8.83 56.57
CA GLU A 52 46.90 -9.14 56.98
C GLU A 52 47.83 -7.93 56.73
N PRO A 53 48.87 -7.72 57.56
CA PRO A 53 49.76 -6.58 57.40
C PRO A 53 50.62 -6.74 56.14
N ALA A 54 50.31 -5.98 55.10
CA ALA A 54 51.15 -5.83 53.92
C ALA A 54 52.40 -5.01 54.26
N GLN A 55 53.56 -5.49 53.81
CA GLN A 55 54.87 -4.89 54.01
C GLN A 55 54.98 -3.49 53.40
N GLU A 56 55.41 -2.52 54.21
CA GLU A 56 55.74 -1.16 53.80
C GLU A 56 57.00 -1.15 52.91
N GLY A 57 56.80 -0.90 51.61
CA GLY A 57 57.88 -0.61 50.67
C GLY A 57 58.18 0.90 50.61
N PRO A 58 59.40 1.33 50.24
CA PRO A 58 59.80 2.73 50.27
C PRO A 58 59.24 3.49 49.06
N GLY A 59 57.97 3.89 49.13
CA GLY A 59 57.29 4.73 48.14
C GLY A 59 56.15 5.59 48.71
N ASP A 60 55.81 5.43 49.99
CA ASP A 60 54.53 5.86 50.56
C ASP A 60 54.49 7.31 51.11
N LYS A 61 55.19 8.24 50.45
CA LYS A 61 55.19 9.67 50.83
C LYS A 61 54.40 10.58 49.89
N LEU A 62 53.26 10.12 49.40
CA LEU A 62 52.25 11.00 48.82
C LEU A 62 50.88 10.68 49.42
N PRO A 63 50.22 11.61 50.12
CA PRO A 63 48.90 11.38 50.68
C PRO A 63 47.86 11.51 49.56
N VAL A 64 47.72 10.48 48.72
CA VAL A 64 46.63 10.39 47.74
C VAL A 64 46.05 8.99 47.74
N HIS A 65 45.68 8.47 48.92
CA HIS A 65 44.62 7.47 48.98
C HIS A 65 43.29 8.19 48.80
N HIS A 66 42.93 8.50 47.54
CA HIS A 66 41.52 8.65 47.21
C HIS A 66 40.90 7.26 47.35
N VAL A 67 40.44 6.94 48.56
CA VAL A 67 39.48 5.84 48.73
C VAL A 67 38.23 6.31 47.99
N PRO A 68 37.83 5.69 46.87
CA PRO A 68 36.57 6.03 46.26
C PRO A 68 35.50 5.65 47.28
N LEU A 69 34.86 6.66 47.86
CA LEU A 69 33.60 6.46 48.56
C LEU A 69 32.64 5.90 47.51
N VAL A 70 32.45 4.59 47.52
CA VAL A 70 31.40 3.93 46.75
C VAL A 70 30.09 4.36 47.40
N VAL A 71 29.52 5.45 46.91
CA VAL A 71 28.16 5.84 47.25
C VAL A 71 27.25 4.97 46.41
N GLU A 72 26.62 3.98 47.03
CA GLU A 72 25.60 3.19 46.35
C GLU A 72 24.48 4.13 45.87
N PRO A 73 24.04 4.02 44.60
CA PRO A 73 22.95 4.84 44.10
C PRO A 73 21.66 4.52 44.88
N LEU A 74 20.95 5.57 45.28
CA LEU A 74 19.64 5.42 45.93
C LEU A 74 18.69 4.63 45.03
N SER A 75 17.83 3.80 45.63
CA SER A 75 16.74 3.16 44.89
C SER A 75 15.79 4.20 44.28
N PRO A 76 15.03 3.87 43.21
CA PRO A 76 14.11 4.82 42.59
C PRO A 76 13.09 5.43 43.57
N THR A 77 12.67 4.66 44.58
CA THR A 77 11.77 5.13 45.63
C THR A 77 12.45 6.12 46.57
N GLU A 78 13.68 5.82 47.00
CA GLU A 78 14.47 6.73 47.84
C GLU A 78 14.80 8.02 47.09
N GLN A 79 15.16 7.93 45.81
CA GLN A 79 15.41 9.08 44.96
C GLN A 79 14.16 9.96 44.81
N ALA A 80 12.97 9.36 44.62
CA ALA A 80 11.71 10.09 44.59
C ALA A 80 11.41 10.80 45.92
N THR A 81 11.68 10.14 47.06
CA THR A 81 11.48 10.77 48.38
C THR A 81 12.45 11.90 48.66
N ALA A 82 13.73 11.74 48.30
CA ALA A 82 14.76 12.76 48.43
C ALA A 82 14.47 13.97 47.52
N SER A 83 14.07 13.72 46.27
CA SER A 83 13.65 14.77 45.33
C SER A 83 12.42 15.53 45.84
N ALA A 84 11.41 14.84 46.36
CA ALA A 84 10.23 15.48 46.96
C ALA A 84 10.59 16.32 48.21
N ALA A 85 11.51 15.84 49.04
CA ALA A 85 11.99 16.58 50.22
C ALA A 85 12.78 17.84 49.81
N ALA A 86 13.69 17.71 48.85
CA ALA A 86 14.43 18.84 48.29
C ALA A 86 13.50 19.86 47.62
N GLY A 87 12.51 19.39 46.85
CA GLY A 87 11.48 20.24 46.25
C GLY A 87 10.73 21.07 47.28
N ARG A 88 10.34 20.49 48.42
CA ARG A 88 9.71 21.24 49.52
C ARG A 88 10.61 22.31 50.15
N LEU A 89 11.92 22.04 50.25
CA LEU A 89 12.89 23.00 50.80
C LEU A 89 13.21 24.13 49.81
N LEU A 90 13.25 23.83 48.52
CA LEU A 90 13.55 24.80 47.46
C LEU A 90 12.35 25.63 47.04
N ALA A 91 11.12 25.09 47.11
CA ALA A 91 9.92 25.78 46.63
C ALA A 91 9.72 27.20 47.21
N PRO A 92 9.97 27.47 48.50
CA PRO A 92 9.88 28.83 49.06
C PRO A 92 10.95 29.80 48.52
N LEU A 93 12.04 29.28 47.95
CA LEU A 93 13.13 30.09 47.38
C LEU A 93 12.90 30.44 45.91
N LEU A 94 11.90 29.82 45.27
CA LEU A 94 11.58 30.05 43.86
C LEU A 94 10.49 31.13 43.71
N PRO A 95 10.55 31.93 42.62
CA PRO A 95 9.54 32.96 42.37
C PRO A 95 8.16 32.36 42.17
N GLU A 96 7.13 33.09 42.60
CA GLU A 96 5.75 32.68 42.40
C GLU A 96 5.35 32.77 40.93
N PRO A 97 4.66 31.75 40.37
CA PRO A 97 4.12 31.82 39.03
C PRO A 97 3.08 32.93 38.87
N LEU A 98 3.24 33.73 37.82
CA LEU A 98 2.35 34.84 37.49
C LEU A 98 1.23 34.38 36.56
N ASP A 99 0.02 34.87 36.79
CA ASP A 99 -1.13 34.72 35.90
C ASP A 99 -1.38 35.96 35.04
N HIS A 100 -0.39 36.85 34.93
CA HIS A 100 -0.54 38.08 34.19
C HIS A 100 0.77 38.54 33.55
N VAL A 101 0.64 39.40 32.56
CA VAL A 101 1.73 40.09 31.86
C VAL A 101 1.50 41.61 31.86
N LEU A 102 2.54 42.36 31.51
CA LEU A 102 2.47 43.80 31.28
C LEU A 102 2.46 44.06 29.78
N LEU A 103 1.34 44.57 29.25
CA LEU A 103 1.22 44.94 27.84
C LEU A 103 1.75 46.35 27.61
N GLN A 104 2.55 46.50 26.56
CA GLN A 104 3.18 47.76 26.17
C GLN A 104 2.68 48.25 24.80
N ALA A 105 2.80 49.55 24.54
CA ALA A 105 2.25 50.18 23.33
C ALA A 105 2.98 49.78 22.03
N ASP A 106 4.16 49.17 22.11
CA ASP A 106 4.99 48.71 20.99
C ASP A 106 4.71 47.26 20.58
N LEU A 107 3.51 46.76 20.91
CA LEU A 107 3.06 45.39 20.65
C LEU A 107 3.91 44.35 21.37
N THR A 108 4.39 44.65 22.57
CA THR A 108 5.09 43.67 23.41
C THR A 108 4.33 43.36 24.70
N ALA A 109 4.54 42.16 25.23
CA ALA A 109 4.14 41.76 26.56
C ALA A 109 5.38 41.35 27.36
N VAL A 110 5.51 41.86 28.57
CA VAL A 110 6.61 41.51 29.48
C VAL A 110 6.09 40.64 30.61
N ALA A 111 6.68 39.47 30.77
CA ALA A 111 6.48 38.56 31.89
C ALA A 111 7.67 38.65 32.84
N PRO A 112 7.56 39.35 33.99
CA PRO A 112 8.66 39.57 34.93
C PRO A 112 9.02 38.33 35.77
N GLY A 113 8.40 37.19 35.51
CA GLY A 113 8.61 35.93 36.21
C GLY A 113 7.99 34.77 35.45
N PRO A 114 8.09 33.54 35.98
CA PRO A 114 7.53 32.36 35.33
C PRO A 114 6.01 32.48 35.25
N LEU A 115 5.42 32.17 34.10
CA LEU A 115 3.98 32.25 33.90
C LEU A 115 3.29 30.94 34.29
N LYS A 116 2.05 31.03 34.79
CA LYS A 116 1.18 29.86 34.89
C LYS A 116 0.95 29.28 33.50
N ARG A 117 0.88 27.96 33.43
CA ARG A 117 0.86 27.19 32.16
C ARG A 117 -0.21 27.65 31.16
N PRO A 118 -1.48 27.87 31.56
CA PRO A 118 -2.50 28.30 30.60
C PRO A 118 -2.20 29.65 29.93
N LEU A 119 -1.58 30.57 30.67
CA LEU A 119 -1.16 31.87 30.13
C LEU A 119 0.05 31.72 29.21
N ALA A 120 1.05 30.93 29.62
CA ALA A 120 2.24 30.64 28.82
C ALA A 120 1.87 29.98 27.48
N ASP A 121 1.08 28.91 27.51
CA ASP A 121 0.69 28.14 26.32
C ASP A 121 -0.07 29.02 25.31
N MET A 122 -0.92 29.92 25.80
CA MET A 122 -1.65 30.85 24.93
C MET A 122 -0.75 31.94 24.35
N LEU A 123 0.17 32.50 25.15
CA LEU A 123 1.14 33.50 24.66
C LEU A 123 2.14 32.90 23.67
N ASP A 124 2.55 31.65 23.83
CA ASP A 124 3.42 30.93 22.89
C ASP A 124 2.79 30.79 21.50
N VAL A 125 1.46 30.75 21.41
CA VAL A 125 0.73 30.77 20.13
C VAL A 125 0.53 32.20 19.63
N LEU A 126 0.04 33.08 20.52
CA LEU A 126 -0.44 34.43 20.20
C LEU A 126 0.68 35.46 19.98
N ALA A 127 1.91 35.17 20.41
CA ALA A 127 3.06 36.05 20.29
C ALA A 127 4.34 35.27 20.00
N ASP A 128 5.39 35.98 19.59
CA ASP A 128 6.73 35.43 19.40
C ASP A 128 7.63 35.82 20.58
N VAL A 129 8.46 34.90 21.07
CA VAL A 129 9.39 35.21 22.18
C VAL A 129 10.63 35.91 21.64
N GLU A 130 10.84 37.16 22.06
CA GLU A 130 12.00 37.97 21.66
C GLU A 130 13.20 37.75 22.59
N SER A 131 12.94 37.61 23.90
CA SER A 131 13.98 37.37 24.91
C SER A 131 13.45 36.51 26.05
N LYS A 132 14.30 35.59 26.55
CA LYS A 132 14.03 34.70 27.69
C LYS A 132 14.93 35.01 28.89
N GLY A 133 15.33 36.27 29.06
CA GLY A 133 16.17 36.71 30.17
C GLY A 133 15.42 36.73 31.51
N GLY A 134 15.85 37.60 32.43
CA GLY A 134 15.19 37.79 33.74
C GLY A 134 13.71 38.20 33.65
N ALA A 135 13.28 38.71 32.50
CA ALA A 135 11.89 38.81 32.10
C ALA A 135 11.73 38.24 30.69
N THR A 136 10.67 37.47 30.47
CA THR A 136 10.36 36.99 29.11
C THR A 136 9.60 38.08 28.38
N VAL A 137 10.10 38.47 27.21
CA VAL A 137 9.47 39.47 26.35
C VAL A 137 8.84 38.77 25.16
N TYR A 138 7.55 38.97 24.99
CA TYR A 138 6.76 38.47 23.88
C TYR A 138 6.43 39.63 22.94
N ARG A 139 6.44 39.40 21.64
CA ARG A 139 6.08 40.37 20.60
C ARG A 139 4.87 39.88 19.82
N PHE A 140 3.83 40.69 19.76
CA PHE A 140 2.67 40.44 18.92
C PHE A 140 2.96 40.91 17.49
N THR A 141 2.85 39.99 16.55
CA THR A 141 3.01 40.21 15.12
C THR A 141 1.73 39.79 14.38
N PRO A 142 1.46 40.31 13.17
CA PRO A 142 0.34 39.82 12.36
C PRO A 142 0.38 38.30 12.14
N GLY A 143 1.58 37.74 11.99
CA GLY A 143 1.79 36.30 11.85
C GLY A 143 1.38 35.52 13.11
N SER A 144 1.82 35.95 14.29
CA SER A 144 1.47 35.31 15.56
C SER A 144 -0.03 35.37 15.88
N VAL A 145 -0.68 36.51 15.64
CA VAL A 145 -2.13 36.65 15.80
C VAL A 145 -2.86 35.73 14.83
N ARG A 146 -2.44 35.65 13.56
CA ARG A 146 -3.01 34.73 12.58
C ARG A 146 -2.88 33.27 13.05
N ARG A 147 -1.73 32.86 13.59
CA ARG A 147 -1.56 31.51 14.16
C ARG A 147 -2.59 31.20 15.25
N ALA A 148 -2.87 32.17 16.12
CA ALA A 148 -3.89 31.98 17.16
C ALA A 148 -5.30 31.81 16.57
N LEU A 149 -5.63 32.56 15.51
CA LEU A 149 -6.90 32.39 14.79
C LEU A 149 -6.98 31.05 14.05
N ASP A 150 -5.89 30.61 13.43
CA ASP A 150 -5.77 29.29 12.78
C ASP A 150 -5.95 28.15 13.79
N ALA A 151 -5.52 28.35 15.04
CA ALA A 151 -5.75 27.44 16.17
C ALA A 151 -7.20 27.47 16.71
N GLY A 152 -8.11 28.19 16.05
CA GLY A 152 -9.54 28.23 16.37
C GLY A 152 -9.94 29.25 17.42
N ARG A 153 -9.09 30.24 17.73
CA ARG A 153 -9.44 31.36 18.61
C ARG A 153 -10.20 32.44 17.84
N THR A 154 -11.17 33.09 18.48
CA THR A 154 -11.84 34.26 17.90
C THR A 154 -11.20 35.55 18.38
N ALA A 155 -11.36 36.66 17.64
CA ALA A 155 -10.91 37.98 18.10
C ALA A 155 -11.47 38.33 19.49
N THR A 156 -12.74 38.01 19.73
CA THR A 156 -13.39 38.21 21.03
C THR A 156 -12.70 37.42 22.14
N ASP A 157 -12.33 36.15 21.88
CA ASP A 157 -11.59 35.34 22.85
C ASP A 157 -10.20 35.94 23.14
N LEU A 158 -9.51 36.42 22.11
CA LEU A 158 -8.19 37.04 22.25
C LEU A 158 -8.24 38.32 23.09
N HIS A 159 -9.21 39.20 22.82
CA HIS A 159 -9.43 40.42 23.61
C HIS A 159 -9.80 40.10 25.06
N ALA A 160 -10.72 39.15 25.27
CA ALA A 160 -11.12 38.73 26.61
C ALA A 160 -9.93 38.12 27.38
N PHE A 161 -9.13 37.29 26.72
CA PHE A 161 -7.95 36.68 27.30
C PHE A 161 -6.90 37.72 27.72
N LEU A 162 -6.57 38.65 26.83
CA LEU A 162 -5.59 39.71 27.12
C LEU A 162 -6.10 40.64 28.23
N THR A 163 -7.39 40.95 28.25
CA THR A 163 -7.99 41.77 29.31
C THR A 163 -7.93 41.07 30.66
N ALA A 164 -8.16 39.75 30.69
CA ALA A 164 -8.12 38.97 31.94
C ALA A 164 -6.71 38.79 32.50
N HIS A 165 -5.69 38.66 31.63
CA HIS A 165 -4.32 38.34 32.02
C HIS A 165 -3.34 39.51 31.86
N SER A 166 -3.82 40.75 31.71
CA SER A 166 -2.97 41.93 31.67
C SER A 166 -3.11 42.76 32.94
N ARG A 167 -1.99 43.20 33.48
CA ARG A 167 -1.96 44.19 34.58
C ARG A 167 -2.14 45.63 34.11
N THR A 168 -1.85 45.88 32.84
CA THR A 168 -2.07 47.17 32.18
C THR A 168 -3.28 47.09 31.26
N PRO A 169 -3.97 48.20 30.97
CA PRO A 169 -5.00 48.20 29.93
C PRO A 169 -4.44 47.70 28.60
N VAL A 170 -5.25 46.96 27.83
CA VAL A 170 -4.83 46.47 26.51
C VAL A 170 -4.57 47.67 25.59
N PRO A 171 -3.35 47.81 25.03
CA PRO A 171 -3.02 48.94 24.16
C PRO A 171 -3.89 48.96 22.90
N GLN A 172 -4.31 50.16 22.50
CA GLN A 172 -5.10 50.35 21.28
C GLN A 172 -4.42 49.79 20.00
N PRO A 173 -3.08 49.91 19.81
CA PRO A 173 -2.41 49.28 18.66
C PRO A 173 -2.57 47.76 18.61
N LEU A 174 -2.53 47.09 19.75
CA LEU A 174 -2.74 45.64 19.83
C LEU A 174 -4.18 45.28 19.52
N THR A 175 -5.13 46.10 19.99
CA THR A 175 -6.55 45.91 19.69
C THR A 175 -6.80 45.97 18.18
N TYR A 176 -6.26 46.99 17.51
CA TYR A 176 -6.38 47.14 16.06
C TYR A 176 -5.69 46.01 15.28
N LEU A 177 -4.51 45.56 15.72
CA LEU A 177 -3.82 44.44 15.10
C LEU A 177 -4.69 43.18 15.10
N ILE A 178 -5.30 42.85 16.24
CA ILE A 178 -6.18 41.69 16.39
C ILE A 178 -7.38 41.80 15.45
N ASP A 179 -8.06 42.95 15.45
CA ASP A 179 -9.24 43.16 14.64
C ASP A 179 -8.95 43.15 13.13
N ASP A 180 -7.83 43.74 12.70
CA ASP A 180 -7.43 43.77 11.29
C ASP A 180 -7.09 42.35 10.77
N VAL A 181 -6.31 41.59 11.55
CA VAL A 181 -5.97 40.20 11.20
C VAL A 181 -7.21 39.32 11.21
N ALA A 182 -8.10 39.48 12.21
CA ALA A 182 -9.33 38.72 12.29
C ALA A 182 -10.31 39.02 11.16
N ARG A 183 -10.41 40.27 10.72
CA ARG A 183 -11.20 40.62 9.52
C ARG A 183 -10.66 39.91 8.29
N LYS A 184 -9.34 39.91 8.10
CA LYS A 184 -8.69 39.29 6.92
C LYS A 184 -8.68 37.76 6.97
N HIS A 185 -8.76 37.17 8.17
CA HIS A 185 -8.72 35.74 8.40
C HIS A 185 -9.96 35.04 7.82
N GLY A 186 -9.76 33.91 7.13
CA GLY A 186 -10.86 33.11 6.59
C GLY A 186 -11.60 33.70 5.38
N HIS A 187 -11.14 34.83 4.81
CA HIS A 187 -11.65 35.36 3.54
C HIS A 187 -11.36 34.42 2.36
N LEU A 188 -10.16 33.85 2.34
CA LEU A 188 -9.77 32.83 1.37
C LEU A 188 -10.05 31.46 1.98
N ARG A 189 -10.81 30.64 1.23
CA ARG A 189 -11.16 29.28 1.64
C ARG A 189 -10.61 28.32 0.61
N VAL A 190 -9.80 27.37 1.07
CA VAL A 190 -9.29 26.28 0.25
C VAL A 190 -10.06 25.02 0.61
N GLY A 191 -10.49 24.28 -0.41
CA GLY A 191 -11.08 22.96 -0.25
C GLY A 191 -10.50 22.02 -1.29
N ALA A 192 -10.49 20.72 -1.01
CA ALA A 192 -10.23 19.73 -2.04
C ALA A 192 -11.37 19.75 -3.07
N ALA A 193 -11.06 19.48 -4.33
CA ALA A 193 -12.03 19.19 -5.38
C ALA A 193 -11.34 18.23 -6.35
N SER A 194 -11.88 17.02 -6.51
CA SER A 194 -11.31 15.99 -7.38
C SER A 194 -11.71 16.20 -8.85
N ALA A 195 -12.87 16.82 -9.08
CA ALA A 195 -13.35 17.18 -10.41
C ALA A 195 -14.25 18.42 -10.35
N TYR A 196 -14.40 19.10 -11.48
CA TYR A 196 -15.28 20.25 -11.65
C TYR A 196 -16.09 20.15 -12.94
N VAL A 197 -17.21 20.88 -12.99
CA VAL A 197 -18.03 21.08 -14.19
C VAL A 197 -18.04 22.57 -14.49
N ARG A 198 -17.61 22.95 -15.69
CA ARG A 198 -17.75 24.30 -16.22
C ARG A 198 -18.85 24.29 -17.28
N CYS A 199 -19.75 25.26 -17.21
CA CYS A 199 -20.78 25.47 -18.22
C CYS A 199 -20.98 26.96 -18.43
N ASP A 200 -21.07 27.40 -19.68
CA ASP A 200 -21.30 28.81 -19.99
C ASP A 200 -22.74 29.25 -19.68
N ASP A 201 -23.66 28.29 -19.46
CA ASP A 201 -25.05 28.50 -19.09
C ASP A 201 -25.32 28.16 -17.62
N ASP A 202 -25.64 29.19 -16.84
CA ASP A 202 -26.01 29.08 -15.43
C ASP A 202 -27.25 28.20 -15.19
N THR A 203 -28.21 28.26 -16.12
CA THR A 203 -29.50 27.59 -15.98
C THR A 203 -29.34 26.07 -16.07
N MET A 204 -28.45 25.59 -16.92
CA MET A 204 -28.09 24.17 -17.01
C MET A 204 -27.47 23.65 -15.71
N LEU A 205 -26.59 24.43 -15.06
CA LEU A 205 -26.02 24.03 -13.77
C LEU A 205 -27.08 24.02 -12.65
N ASN A 206 -28.05 24.94 -12.69
CA ASN A 206 -29.19 24.92 -11.78
C ASN A 206 -30.04 23.66 -11.98
N GLU A 207 -30.29 23.26 -13.22
CA GLU A 207 -31.03 22.03 -13.56
C GLU A 207 -30.32 20.79 -13.04
N ILE A 208 -29.00 20.67 -13.27
CA ILE A 208 -28.18 19.57 -12.74
C ILE A 208 -28.26 19.52 -11.21
N MET A 209 -28.16 20.66 -10.52
CA MET A 209 -28.24 20.72 -9.05
C MET A 209 -29.64 20.37 -8.51
N ALA A 210 -30.70 20.60 -9.29
CA ALA A 210 -32.08 20.29 -8.90
C ALA A 210 -32.45 18.82 -9.12
N ASP A 211 -31.74 18.09 -9.98
CA ASP A 211 -31.98 16.66 -10.21
C ASP A 211 -31.58 15.83 -8.99
N LYS A 212 -32.53 15.03 -8.46
CA LYS A 212 -32.30 14.14 -7.32
C LYS A 212 -31.19 13.12 -7.57
N ARG A 213 -30.97 12.72 -8.84
CA ARG A 213 -29.89 11.79 -9.23
C ARG A 213 -28.51 12.39 -9.01
N ALA A 214 -28.37 13.71 -9.07
CA ALA A 214 -27.11 14.42 -8.83
C ALA A 214 -26.66 14.38 -7.35
N ALA A 215 -27.53 13.99 -6.43
CA ALA A 215 -27.19 13.87 -5.01
C ALA A 215 -26.02 12.90 -4.75
N ALA A 216 -25.92 11.83 -5.55
CA ALA A 216 -24.81 10.88 -5.48
C ALA A 216 -23.46 11.52 -5.85
N LEU A 217 -23.47 12.52 -6.74
CA LEU A 217 -22.29 13.24 -7.20
C LEU A 217 -21.82 14.32 -6.20
N ARG A 218 -22.59 14.62 -5.14
CA ARG A 218 -22.26 15.61 -4.10
C ARG A 218 -21.72 16.94 -4.67
N LEU A 219 -22.37 17.43 -5.73
CA LEU A 219 -21.98 18.67 -6.40
C LEU A 219 -22.13 19.86 -5.44
N ARG A 220 -21.12 20.72 -5.44
CA ARG A 220 -21.10 21.99 -4.72
C ARG A 220 -20.83 23.10 -5.71
N ARG A 221 -21.64 24.15 -5.66
CA ARG A 221 -21.45 25.33 -6.51
C ARG A 221 -20.30 26.20 -5.99
N LEU A 222 -19.33 26.50 -6.85
CA LEU A 222 -18.20 27.39 -6.56
C LEU A 222 -18.38 28.77 -7.19
N ALA A 223 -18.98 28.80 -8.38
CA ALA A 223 -19.32 30.02 -9.12
C ALA A 223 -20.65 29.80 -9.86
N PRO A 224 -21.28 30.85 -10.43
CA PRO A 224 -22.48 30.71 -11.26
C PRO A 224 -22.30 29.60 -12.32
N THR A 225 -21.18 29.64 -13.04
CA THR A 225 -20.81 28.75 -14.15
C THR A 225 -19.89 27.57 -13.76
N VAL A 226 -19.69 27.31 -12.46
CA VAL A 226 -18.75 26.26 -11.99
C VAL A 226 -19.31 25.46 -10.81
N LEU A 227 -19.40 24.14 -10.99
CA LEU A 227 -19.63 23.17 -9.92
C LEU A 227 -18.35 22.38 -9.62
N ALA A 228 -18.19 21.93 -8.38
CA ALA A 228 -17.10 21.05 -7.96
C ALA A 228 -17.62 19.85 -7.19
N THR A 229 -16.88 18.74 -7.23
CA THR A 229 -17.16 17.52 -6.49
C THR A 229 -15.88 16.87 -5.96
N GLN A 230 -16.04 16.00 -4.97
CA GLN A 230 -14.97 15.10 -4.50
C GLN A 230 -14.91 13.79 -5.30
N ALA A 231 -15.92 13.50 -6.13
CA ALA A 231 -15.88 12.36 -7.04
C ALA A 231 -14.80 12.56 -8.10
N ASP A 232 -14.17 11.48 -8.54
CA ASP A 232 -13.18 11.53 -9.61
C ASP A 232 -13.83 11.93 -10.96
N PRO A 233 -13.03 12.43 -11.93
CA PRO A 233 -13.55 12.89 -13.22
C PRO A 233 -14.35 11.83 -14.00
N ALA A 234 -13.99 10.54 -13.92
CA ALA A 234 -14.67 9.49 -14.66
C ALA A 234 -16.07 9.24 -14.09
N THR A 235 -16.18 9.13 -12.76
CA THR A 235 -17.47 9.01 -12.06
C THR A 235 -18.39 10.21 -12.35
N LEU A 236 -17.83 11.42 -12.38
CA LEU A 236 -18.59 12.63 -12.71
C LEU A 236 -19.12 12.61 -14.15
N LEU A 237 -18.27 12.24 -15.12
CA LEU A 237 -18.65 12.11 -16.53
C LEU A 237 -19.75 11.06 -16.72
N GLU A 238 -19.60 9.89 -16.13
CA GLU A 238 -20.59 8.82 -16.20
C GLU A 238 -21.92 9.21 -15.54
N GLY A 239 -21.87 9.82 -14.36
CA GLY A 239 -23.07 10.27 -13.65
C GLY A 239 -23.84 11.33 -14.42
N LEU A 240 -23.15 12.32 -15.00
CA LEU A 240 -23.77 13.34 -15.84
C LEU A 240 -24.39 12.73 -17.11
N ARG A 241 -23.71 11.77 -17.75
CA ARG A 241 -24.25 11.03 -18.91
C ARG A 241 -25.49 10.22 -18.56
N ALA A 242 -25.48 9.53 -17.41
CA ALA A 242 -26.61 8.76 -16.92
C ALA A 242 -27.84 9.64 -16.61
N MET A 243 -27.62 10.93 -16.33
CA MET A 243 -28.70 11.90 -16.16
C MET A 243 -29.26 12.45 -17.47
N GLY A 244 -28.59 12.20 -18.60
CA GLY A 244 -28.99 12.66 -19.94
C GLY A 244 -28.23 13.89 -20.42
N PHE A 245 -27.23 14.37 -19.67
CA PHE A 245 -26.36 15.46 -20.11
C PHE A 245 -25.24 14.93 -21.02
N ALA A 246 -24.68 15.81 -21.85
CA ALA A 246 -23.58 15.49 -22.77
C ALA A 246 -22.28 16.22 -22.36
N PRO A 247 -21.63 15.84 -21.24
CA PRO A 247 -20.39 16.47 -20.82
C PRO A 247 -19.22 16.04 -21.71
N ALA A 248 -18.30 16.96 -21.93
CA ALA A 248 -17.00 16.68 -22.50
C ALA A 248 -15.94 16.63 -21.39
N ALA A 249 -14.94 15.77 -21.54
CA ALA A 249 -13.80 15.76 -20.62
C ALA A 249 -12.92 16.99 -20.90
N GLU A 250 -12.35 17.61 -19.86
CA GLU A 250 -11.32 18.64 -19.99
C GLU A 250 -9.97 18.06 -19.52
N SER A 251 -8.86 18.49 -20.12
CA SER A 251 -7.51 18.17 -19.68
C SER A 251 -7.11 19.00 -18.46
N ALA A 252 -5.95 18.71 -17.86
CA ALA A 252 -5.43 19.50 -16.74
C ALA A 252 -5.16 20.98 -17.14
N GLU A 253 -4.93 21.21 -18.43
CA GLU A 253 -4.73 22.53 -19.05
C GLU A 253 -6.05 23.23 -19.42
N GLY A 254 -7.20 22.56 -19.27
CA GLY A 254 -8.54 23.08 -19.59
C GLY A 254 -8.97 22.88 -21.04
N ASP A 255 -8.19 22.14 -21.83
CA ASP A 255 -8.57 21.82 -23.21
C ASP A 255 -9.61 20.70 -23.24
N VAL A 256 -10.61 20.82 -24.12
CA VAL A 256 -11.64 19.79 -24.26
C VAL A 256 -11.02 18.53 -24.87
N LEU A 257 -10.92 17.47 -24.06
CA LEU A 257 -10.53 16.14 -24.47
C LEU A 257 -11.69 15.47 -25.20
N ILE A 258 -11.56 15.38 -26.51
CA ILE A 258 -12.43 14.52 -27.33
C ILE A 258 -11.98 13.08 -27.09
N THR A 259 -12.52 12.46 -26.05
CA THR A 259 -12.43 11.01 -25.89
C THR A 259 -13.31 10.41 -26.99
N ARG A 260 -12.70 10.07 -28.13
CA ARG A 260 -13.33 9.12 -29.05
C ARG A 260 -13.63 7.90 -28.19
N ALA A 261 -14.90 7.50 -28.08
CA ALA A 261 -15.26 6.31 -27.33
C ALA A 261 -14.33 5.20 -27.82
N ASP A 262 -13.42 4.74 -26.95
CA ASP A 262 -12.54 3.65 -27.28
C ASP A 262 -13.46 2.51 -27.69
N ALA A 263 -13.47 2.23 -28.99
CA ALA A 263 -13.99 0.98 -29.49
C ALA A 263 -13.29 -0.06 -28.64
N HIS A 264 -14.04 -0.77 -27.81
CA HIS A 264 -13.51 -1.77 -26.90
C HIS A 264 -12.70 -2.74 -27.76
N ARG A 265 -11.40 -2.50 -27.82
CA ARG A 265 -10.53 -3.31 -28.66
C ARG A 265 -10.37 -4.56 -27.84
N THR A 266 -10.86 -5.67 -28.36
CA THR A 266 -10.65 -6.97 -27.76
C THR A 266 -9.17 -7.06 -27.39
N PRO A 267 -8.82 -7.36 -26.12
CA PRO A 267 -7.43 -7.44 -25.72
C PRO A 267 -6.70 -8.41 -26.67
N PRO A 268 -5.44 -8.12 -27.05
CA PRO A 268 -4.71 -8.99 -27.95
C PRO A 268 -4.73 -10.40 -27.39
N ARG A 269 -5.19 -11.37 -28.19
CA ARG A 269 -5.26 -12.78 -27.79
C ARG A 269 -3.86 -13.22 -27.36
N THR A 270 -3.69 -13.52 -26.09
CA THR A 270 -2.50 -14.21 -25.57
C THR A 270 -2.42 -15.59 -26.21
N ALA A 271 -1.23 -15.99 -26.67
CA ALA A 271 -1.02 -17.35 -27.18
C ALA A 271 -1.35 -18.37 -26.06
N PRO A 272 -1.99 -19.52 -26.38
CA PRO A 272 -2.28 -20.54 -25.38
C PRO A 272 -0.97 -21.03 -24.73
N GLU A 273 -0.99 -21.24 -23.42
CA GLU A 273 0.12 -21.86 -22.70
C GLU A 273 0.32 -23.31 -23.20
N PRO A 274 1.57 -23.80 -23.38
CA PRO A 274 1.81 -25.18 -23.80
C PRO A 274 1.26 -26.14 -22.74
N VAL A 275 0.42 -27.08 -23.15
CA VAL A 275 -0.13 -28.13 -22.27
C VAL A 275 1.03 -29.00 -21.77
N PRO A 276 1.25 -29.13 -20.46
CA PRO A 276 2.20 -30.10 -19.93
C PRO A 276 1.49 -31.45 -19.82
N ASP A 277 1.88 -32.38 -20.69
CA ASP A 277 2.05 -33.82 -20.45
C ASP A 277 1.85 -34.60 -21.76
N GLY A 278 2.97 -35.11 -22.30
CA GLY A 278 2.93 -36.13 -23.33
C GLY A 278 2.39 -37.45 -22.77
N PRO A 279 1.94 -38.38 -23.62
CA PRO A 279 1.43 -39.67 -23.16
C PRO A 279 2.47 -40.41 -22.29
N PRO A 280 2.02 -41.13 -21.25
CA PRO A 280 2.93 -41.79 -20.31
C PRO A 280 3.87 -42.75 -21.04
N THR A 281 5.10 -42.87 -20.54
CA THR A 281 6.12 -43.75 -21.13
C THR A 281 5.58 -45.18 -21.27
N PRO A 282 5.68 -45.79 -22.47
CA PRO A 282 5.09 -47.10 -22.74
C PRO A 282 5.69 -48.18 -21.85
N ASP A 283 4.85 -49.10 -21.41
CA ASP A 283 5.25 -50.19 -20.54
C ASP A 283 6.08 -51.26 -21.27
N THR A 284 6.73 -52.12 -20.48
CA THR A 284 7.64 -53.15 -21.01
C THR A 284 6.95 -54.15 -21.94
N THR A 285 5.63 -54.34 -21.79
CA THR A 285 4.83 -55.18 -22.67
C THR A 285 4.68 -54.59 -24.07
N LEU A 286 4.41 -53.28 -24.16
CA LEU A 286 4.31 -52.57 -25.43
C LEU A 286 5.67 -52.49 -26.12
N LEU A 287 6.74 -52.25 -25.35
CA LEU A 287 8.11 -52.25 -25.88
C LEU A 287 8.52 -53.62 -26.43
N ALA A 288 8.17 -54.71 -25.73
CA ALA A 288 8.47 -56.07 -26.18
C ALA A 288 7.67 -56.48 -27.42
N ALA A 289 6.44 -55.99 -27.58
CA ALA A 289 5.65 -56.19 -28.78
C ALA A 289 6.28 -55.44 -29.97
N ALA A 290 6.65 -54.17 -29.78
CA ALA A 290 7.30 -53.36 -30.81
C ALA A 290 8.63 -53.97 -31.29
N ILE A 291 9.48 -54.46 -30.37
CA ILE A 291 10.72 -55.15 -30.75
C ILE A 291 10.46 -56.42 -31.55
N ARG A 292 9.38 -57.16 -31.24
CA ARG A 292 9.00 -58.36 -32.00
C ARG A 292 8.56 -58.00 -33.41
N ALA A 293 7.74 -56.94 -33.57
CA ALA A 293 7.28 -56.46 -34.87
C ALA A 293 8.47 -56.02 -35.75
N ILE A 294 9.40 -55.24 -35.19
CA ILE A 294 10.61 -54.81 -35.92
C ILE A 294 11.44 -56.01 -36.38
N ARG A 295 11.68 -56.98 -35.48
CA ARG A 295 12.44 -58.20 -35.83
C ARG A 295 11.73 -59.06 -36.87
N ALA A 296 10.39 -59.10 -36.86
CA ALA A 296 9.61 -59.79 -37.88
C ALA A 296 9.74 -59.09 -39.24
N GLY A 297 9.67 -57.75 -39.27
CA GLY A 297 9.88 -56.94 -40.48
C GLY A 297 11.29 -57.06 -41.06
N ASP A 298 12.32 -57.11 -40.22
CA ASP A 298 13.72 -57.33 -40.67
C ASP A 298 13.92 -58.72 -41.29
N LEU A 299 13.27 -59.75 -40.72
CA LEU A 299 13.34 -61.12 -41.24
C LEU A 299 12.53 -61.29 -42.54
N ALA A 300 11.42 -60.55 -42.68
CA ALA A 300 10.66 -60.45 -43.93
C ALA A 300 11.43 -59.69 -45.02
N SER A 301 12.18 -58.64 -44.66
CA SER A 301 12.98 -57.83 -45.61
C SER A 301 14.25 -58.52 -46.11
N THR A 302 14.80 -59.47 -45.35
CA THR A 302 16.07 -60.16 -45.68
C THR A 302 15.87 -61.51 -46.38
N THR A 303 14.63 -62.00 -46.49
CA THR A 303 14.31 -63.25 -47.20
C THR A 303 14.11 -62.98 -48.71
N PRO A 304 14.97 -63.49 -49.62
CA PRO A 304 14.83 -63.22 -51.05
C PRO A 304 13.58 -63.92 -51.62
N ARG A 305 12.57 -63.13 -52.02
CA ARG A 305 11.36 -63.66 -52.65
C ARG A 305 11.65 -64.13 -54.07
N LYS A 306 11.53 -65.44 -54.27
CA LYS A 306 11.63 -66.17 -55.55
C LYS A 306 10.62 -65.61 -56.57
N GLN A 307 11.11 -65.08 -57.69
CA GLN A 307 10.30 -64.55 -58.79
C GLN A 307 9.85 -65.64 -59.76
N THR A 308 8.55 -65.71 -60.06
CA THR A 308 7.89 -65.85 -61.40
C THR A 308 6.43 -66.34 -61.24
N PRO A 309 5.52 -66.14 -62.22
CA PRO A 309 5.25 -64.95 -63.03
C PRO A 309 3.74 -64.64 -63.18
N SER A 310 3.33 -63.38 -63.02
CA SER A 310 2.25 -62.69 -63.78
C SER A 310 1.76 -61.50 -62.95
N ALA A 311 2.50 -60.39 -63.00
CA ALA A 311 2.04 -59.11 -62.47
C ALA A 311 2.06 -58.09 -63.60
N ALA A 312 0.88 -57.61 -63.96
CA ALA A 312 0.73 -56.34 -64.65
C ALA A 312 1.17 -55.21 -63.69
N PRO A 313 1.88 -54.18 -64.18
CA PRO A 313 2.41 -53.11 -63.35
C PRO A 313 1.34 -52.04 -63.11
N GLY A 314 0.93 -51.87 -61.85
CA GLY A 314 0.06 -50.78 -61.42
C GLY A 314 -0.65 -51.16 -60.12
N GLY A 315 -0.39 -50.43 -59.03
CA GLY A 315 -1.01 -50.61 -57.71
C GLY A 315 -2.48 -50.21 -57.68
N ASP A 316 -3.29 -50.79 -58.56
CA ASP A 316 -4.74 -50.66 -58.56
C ASP A 316 -5.37 -51.78 -57.75
N LEU A 317 -6.33 -51.42 -56.88
CA LEU A 317 -7.10 -52.39 -56.08
C LEU A 317 -7.85 -53.38 -56.99
N PRO A 318 -8.04 -54.64 -56.53
CA PRO A 318 -8.89 -55.60 -57.24
C PRO A 318 -10.32 -55.04 -57.37
N ARG A 319 -10.91 -55.14 -58.55
CA ARG A 319 -12.34 -54.82 -58.73
C ARG A 319 -13.17 -55.95 -58.14
N THR A 320 -13.87 -55.67 -57.04
CA THR A 320 -14.77 -56.61 -56.36
C THR A 320 -16.19 -56.45 -56.87
N THR A 321 -16.97 -57.53 -56.83
CA THR A 321 -18.40 -57.45 -57.13
C THR A 321 -19.15 -56.72 -56.01
N SER A 322 -20.32 -56.13 -56.29
CA SER A 322 -21.06 -55.37 -55.27
C SER A 322 -21.47 -56.21 -54.05
N ALA A 323 -21.68 -57.51 -54.24
CA ALA A 323 -22.00 -58.43 -53.15
C ALA A 323 -20.78 -58.70 -52.26
N GLU A 324 -19.60 -58.88 -52.85
CA GLU A 324 -18.33 -59.04 -52.10
C GLU A 324 -17.98 -57.77 -51.34
N THR A 325 -18.08 -56.60 -51.99
CA THR A 325 -17.85 -55.29 -51.35
C THR A 325 -18.72 -55.11 -50.10
N LEU A 326 -20.02 -55.44 -50.18
CA LEU A 326 -20.93 -55.32 -49.05
C LEU A 326 -20.56 -56.31 -47.94
N ALA A 327 -20.26 -57.56 -48.28
CA ALA A 327 -19.87 -58.59 -47.31
C ALA A 327 -18.58 -58.21 -46.57
N THR A 328 -17.55 -57.74 -47.28
CA THR A 328 -16.28 -57.29 -46.68
C THR A 328 -16.50 -56.07 -45.78
N MET A 329 -17.32 -55.10 -46.18
CA MET A 329 -17.62 -53.95 -45.32
C MET A 329 -18.41 -54.34 -44.07
N GLN A 330 -19.35 -55.27 -44.16
CA GLN A 330 -20.08 -55.78 -42.99
C GLN A 330 -19.16 -56.55 -42.04
N ALA A 331 -18.23 -57.35 -42.57
CA ALA A 331 -17.23 -58.04 -41.78
C ALA A 331 -16.33 -57.03 -41.05
N ALA A 332 -15.84 -56.00 -41.76
CA ALA A 332 -15.00 -54.95 -41.17
C ALA A 332 -15.72 -54.09 -40.13
N VAL A 333 -17.03 -53.86 -40.23
CA VAL A 333 -17.81 -53.23 -39.14
C VAL A 333 -17.79 -54.09 -37.86
N LEU A 334 -17.80 -55.41 -38.01
CA LEU A 334 -17.79 -56.34 -36.86
C LEU A 334 -16.39 -56.50 -36.26
N THR A 335 -15.34 -56.52 -37.08
CA THR A 335 -13.94 -56.65 -36.62
C THR A 335 -13.32 -55.31 -36.22
N GLY A 336 -13.85 -54.20 -36.73
CA GLY A 336 -13.30 -52.86 -36.53
C GLY A 336 -12.07 -52.57 -37.40
N GLU A 337 -11.80 -53.40 -38.41
CA GLU A 337 -10.62 -53.30 -39.27
C GLU A 337 -10.75 -52.20 -40.32
N ALA A 338 -9.60 -51.59 -40.67
CA ALA A 338 -9.54 -50.59 -41.72
C ALA A 338 -9.48 -51.26 -43.10
N LEU A 339 -10.27 -50.75 -44.04
CA LEU A 339 -10.33 -51.22 -45.41
C LEU A 339 -9.79 -50.18 -46.37
N TRP A 340 -9.11 -50.63 -47.41
CA TRP A 340 -8.77 -49.80 -48.54
C TRP A 340 -9.86 -49.91 -49.61
N ILE A 341 -10.41 -48.77 -50.03
CA ILE A 341 -11.49 -48.72 -51.02
C ILE A 341 -11.11 -47.86 -52.22
N GLY A 342 -11.55 -48.29 -53.41
CA GLY A 342 -11.67 -47.40 -54.56
C GLY A 342 -13.06 -46.75 -54.57
N TYR A 343 -13.13 -45.43 -54.67
CA TYR A 343 -14.38 -44.65 -54.64
C TYR A 343 -14.45 -43.62 -55.77
N VAL A 344 -15.59 -43.55 -56.45
CA VAL A 344 -15.86 -42.55 -57.48
C VAL A 344 -16.82 -41.49 -56.94
N ASN A 345 -16.45 -40.21 -57.01
CA ASN A 345 -17.29 -39.10 -56.55
C ASN A 345 -18.44 -38.77 -57.54
N ALA A 346 -19.28 -37.78 -57.21
CA ALA A 346 -20.43 -37.41 -58.04
C ALA A 346 -20.01 -36.82 -59.39
N GLU A 347 -18.79 -36.28 -59.45
CA GLU A 347 -18.16 -35.67 -60.62
C GLU A 347 -17.44 -36.71 -61.50
N GLY A 348 -17.46 -38.00 -61.12
CA GLY A 348 -16.89 -39.10 -61.90
C GLY A 348 -15.39 -39.32 -61.69
N ALA A 349 -14.74 -38.60 -60.78
CA ALA A 349 -13.33 -38.79 -60.44
C ALA A 349 -13.14 -39.98 -59.48
N ALA A 350 -12.29 -40.92 -59.86
CA ALA A 350 -11.90 -42.06 -59.04
C ALA A 350 -10.80 -41.66 -58.04
N SER A 351 -10.95 -42.07 -56.79
CA SER A 351 -10.00 -41.85 -55.70
C SER A 351 -9.87 -43.12 -54.87
N GLN A 352 -8.70 -43.33 -54.26
CA GLN A 352 -8.49 -44.43 -53.31
C GLN A 352 -8.51 -43.87 -51.89
N ARG A 353 -9.13 -44.57 -50.94
CA ARG A 353 -9.30 -44.12 -49.55
C ARG A 353 -9.20 -45.25 -48.55
N VAL A 354 -8.53 -45.02 -47.42
CA VAL A 354 -8.52 -45.96 -46.30
C VAL A 354 -9.60 -45.54 -45.31
N ILE A 355 -10.55 -46.44 -45.06
CA ILE A 355 -11.72 -46.17 -44.22
C ILE A 355 -11.86 -47.22 -43.12
N ALA A 356 -12.29 -46.82 -41.93
CA ALA A 356 -12.72 -47.72 -40.87
C ALA A 356 -14.26 -47.71 -40.81
N PRO A 357 -14.95 -48.76 -41.31
CA PRO A 357 -16.40 -48.80 -41.36
C PRO A 357 -17.03 -48.82 -39.97
N ILE A 358 -18.01 -47.94 -39.72
CA ILE A 358 -18.73 -47.85 -38.45
C ILE A 358 -20.10 -48.52 -38.57
N ARG A 359 -20.78 -48.33 -39.71
CA ARG A 359 -22.10 -48.94 -39.96
C ARG A 359 -22.38 -49.06 -41.45
N VAL A 360 -23.04 -50.15 -41.86
CA VAL A 360 -23.50 -50.39 -43.24
C VAL A 360 -25.00 -50.62 -43.24
N GLU A 361 -25.78 -49.69 -43.80
CA GLU A 361 -27.24 -49.75 -43.86
C GLU A 361 -27.77 -49.09 -45.13
N GLY A 362 -28.87 -49.63 -45.69
CA GLY A 362 -29.60 -48.98 -46.78
C GLY A 362 -28.79 -48.72 -48.07
N GLY A 363 -27.71 -49.46 -48.31
CA GLY A 363 -26.83 -49.26 -49.47
C GLY A 363 -25.74 -48.20 -49.27
N PHE A 364 -25.56 -47.71 -48.04
CA PHE A 364 -24.52 -46.75 -47.65
C PHE A 364 -23.64 -47.33 -46.54
N VAL A 365 -22.37 -46.91 -46.52
CA VAL A 365 -21.42 -47.16 -45.44
C VAL A 365 -21.03 -45.84 -44.80
N THR A 366 -21.27 -45.70 -43.49
CA THR A 366 -20.70 -44.61 -42.70
C THR A 366 -19.39 -45.10 -42.11
N ALA A 367 -18.29 -44.41 -42.40
CA ALA A 367 -16.95 -44.82 -42.01
C ALA A 367 -16.11 -43.59 -41.63
N TYR A 368 -15.13 -43.80 -40.75
CA TYR A 368 -14.08 -42.80 -40.53
C TYR A 368 -13.08 -42.90 -41.69
N ASP A 369 -12.89 -41.80 -42.42
CA ASP A 369 -11.96 -41.74 -43.54
C ASP A 369 -10.60 -41.22 -43.04
N HIS A 370 -9.62 -42.12 -42.91
CA HIS A 370 -8.27 -41.77 -42.45
C HIS A 370 -7.53 -40.84 -43.42
N THR A 371 -7.99 -40.74 -44.68
CA THR A 371 -7.37 -39.85 -45.68
C THR A 371 -7.85 -38.41 -45.50
N ALA A 372 -9.10 -38.23 -45.03
CA ALA A 372 -9.73 -36.92 -44.84
C ALA A 372 -9.89 -36.51 -43.37
N ASP A 373 -9.54 -37.41 -42.44
CA ASP A 373 -9.64 -37.27 -40.98
C ASP A 373 -11.05 -36.86 -40.49
N GLU A 374 -12.09 -37.43 -41.12
CA GLU A 374 -13.49 -37.10 -40.83
C GLU A 374 -14.42 -38.32 -41.02
N VAL A 375 -15.53 -38.39 -40.28
CA VAL A 375 -16.58 -39.38 -40.49
C VAL A 375 -17.41 -39.02 -41.72
N ARG A 376 -17.45 -39.91 -42.72
CA ARG A 376 -18.18 -39.70 -43.97
C ARG A 376 -19.05 -40.90 -44.32
N THR A 377 -20.11 -40.61 -45.09
CA THR A 377 -21.03 -41.63 -45.60
C THR A 377 -20.83 -41.82 -47.09
N TYR A 378 -20.53 -43.05 -47.49
CA TYR A 378 -20.25 -43.43 -48.88
C TYR A 378 -21.38 -44.33 -49.42
N PRO A 379 -21.92 -44.05 -50.61
CA PRO A 379 -22.80 -44.98 -51.30
C PRO A 379 -22.03 -46.20 -51.84
N LEU A 380 -22.47 -47.41 -51.49
CA LEU A 380 -21.78 -48.66 -51.88
C LEU A 380 -21.68 -48.86 -53.40
N HIS A 381 -22.68 -48.41 -54.15
CA HIS A 381 -22.68 -48.52 -55.62
C HIS A 381 -21.59 -47.67 -56.31
N ARG A 382 -20.90 -46.79 -55.57
CA ARG A 382 -19.78 -46.00 -56.07
C ARG A 382 -18.41 -46.51 -55.61
N VAL A 383 -18.41 -47.61 -54.86
CA VAL A 383 -17.19 -48.30 -54.46
C VAL A 383 -16.80 -49.29 -55.55
N THR A 384 -15.63 -49.10 -56.16
CA THR A 384 -15.16 -49.86 -57.33
C THR A 384 -14.35 -51.09 -56.97
N GLY A 385 -13.85 -51.17 -55.73
CA GLY A 385 -13.06 -52.27 -55.21
C GLY A 385 -12.79 -52.09 -53.72
N VAL A 386 -12.66 -53.20 -53.00
CA VAL A 386 -12.28 -53.23 -51.57
C VAL A 386 -11.14 -54.22 -51.39
N ALA A 387 -10.15 -53.83 -50.60
CA ALA A 387 -9.10 -54.72 -50.12
C ALA A 387 -8.94 -54.52 -48.60
N GLU A 388 -8.81 -55.63 -47.88
CA GLU A 388 -8.40 -55.60 -46.48
C GLU A 388 -6.96 -55.10 -46.39
N LEU A 389 -6.71 -54.17 -45.45
CA LEU A 389 -5.36 -53.76 -45.15
C LEU A 389 -4.71 -54.91 -44.37
N ALA A 390 -3.58 -55.44 -44.82
CA ALA A 390 -2.89 -56.48 -44.05
C ALA A 390 -2.41 -55.87 -42.71
N ASP A 391 -2.76 -56.52 -41.61
CA ASP A 391 -2.26 -56.18 -40.27
C ASP A 391 -0.76 -56.45 -40.18
N ASP A 392 0.03 -55.41 -39.93
CA ASP A 392 1.41 -55.50 -39.42
C ASP A 392 1.51 -54.84 -38.03
#